data_AF-A0A963FZL0-F1
#
_entry.id   AF-A0A963FZL0-F1
#
_cell.length_a   1.000
_cell.length_b   1.000
_cell.length_c   1.000
_cell.angle_alpha   90.00
_cell.angle_beta   90.00
_cell.angle_gamma   90.00
#
_symmetry.space_group_name_H-M   'P 1'
#
loop_
_entity.id
_entity.type
_entity.pdbx_description
1 polymer ?
#
loop_
_entity_poly.entity_id
_entity_poly.type
_entity_poly.pdbx_seq_one_letter_code
_entity_poly.pdbx_strand_id
1 'polypeptide(L)'
;MRRRAYLGKEEKKNPLVDWLYFADEPAVGGEDPGASQEPAFMHYHRTANDLQNRYHAQLAFSVSSLMVGFIALSASATIGASVGWFQTLAAIVDPLCFLNVIVAFLVASGTRRRWMKERIFSEFLRQRHYLAQLMAAPSHQGEVEQAAVIERLTGTVAEALRNGTSRIAAVRNIWRSERARYVRDVKTIPADERGCVFYLKKRILRQAHWFHASRSRIHGQMGFRHRALFLLFVAVFAMSVGKSAIVMLHAPAWIYENKTVLTFLILMLLGLATWVTALFLGQNTKTLYFRYLEQEQQIVEWLNAHVRPGFANGVVSGALAMDDVLRFEDVMVEELVAWLEITDHETIELSPV
;
A
#
# COMPACT_ATOMS: atom_id res chain seq x y z
N MET A 1 21.25 -10.71 -23.99
CA MET A 1 20.24 -11.79 -23.99
C MET A 1 20.06 -12.41 -22.59
N ARG A 2 19.46 -11.72 -21.62
CA ARG A 2 19.13 -12.30 -20.29
C ARG A 2 17.83 -11.68 -19.73
N ARG A 3 16.69 -11.90 -20.40
CA ARG A 3 15.37 -11.37 -19.95
C ARG A 3 14.17 -12.30 -20.26
N ARG A 4 14.39 -13.60 -20.48
CA ARG A 4 13.31 -14.56 -20.82
C ARG A 4 13.14 -15.75 -19.87
N ALA A 5 13.72 -15.72 -18.66
CA ALA A 5 13.69 -16.87 -17.75
C ALA A 5 12.65 -16.80 -16.60
N TYR A 6 11.75 -15.82 -16.58
CA TYR A 6 10.81 -15.63 -15.45
C TYR A 6 9.34 -15.99 -15.74
N LEU A 7 9.01 -16.46 -16.95
CA LEU A 7 7.61 -16.72 -17.33
C LEU A 7 7.31 -18.18 -17.71
N GLY A 8 8.16 -19.13 -17.30
CA GLY A 8 7.99 -20.53 -17.70
C GLY A 8 8.62 -21.54 -16.76
N LYS A 9 8.64 -21.26 -15.45
CA LYS A 9 8.82 -22.33 -14.46
C LYS A 9 7.46 -22.70 -13.95
N GLU A 10 7.13 -23.97 -14.09
CA GLU A 10 6.13 -24.70 -13.33
C GLU A 10 5.88 -24.01 -11.99
N GLU A 11 4.61 -23.81 -11.69
CA GLU A 11 4.11 -23.42 -10.38
C GLU A 11 4.59 -24.47 -9.37
N LYS A 12 5.87 -24.38 -8.97
CA LYS A 12 6.44 -25.12 -7.85
C LYS A 12 5.45 -24.89 -6.73
N LYS A 13 4.84 -25.97 -6.22
CA LYS A 13 3.96 -25.97 -5.06
C LYS A 13 4.37 -24.84 -4.15
N ASN A 14 3.54 -23.80 -4.12
CA ASN A 14 3.89 -22.59 -3.40
C ASN A 14 4.11 -23.00 -1.94
N PRO A 15 5.32 -22.89 -1.36
CA PRO A 15 5.59 -23.37 -0.01
C PRO A 15 4.67 -22.69 1.02
N LEU A 16 4.14 -21.51 0.70
CA LEU A 16 3.10 -20.83 1.47
C LEU A 16 1.76 -21.56 1.49
N VAL A 17 1.39 -22.28 0.42
CA VAL A 17 0.17 -23.10 0.39
C VAL A 17 0.26 -24.21 1.43
N ASP A 18 1.41 -24.88 1.54
CA ASP A 18 1.62 -25.88 2.59
C ASP A 18 1.45 -25.25 3.98
N TRP A 19 2.02 -24.06 4.23
CA TRP A 19 1.85 -23.31 5.48
C TRP A 19 0.42 -22.80 5.73
N LEU A 20 -0.33 -22.46 4.68
CA LEU A 20 -1.70 -21.95 4.78
C LEU A 20 -2.69 -23.05 5.16
N TYR A 21 -2.51 -24.28 4.66
CA TYR A 21 -3.28 -25.43 5.12
C TYR A 21 -3.10 -25.67 6.63
N PHE A 22 -1.91 -25.41 7.19
CA PHE A 22 -1.68 -25.48 8.65
C PHE A 22 -2.36 -24.34 9.44
N ALA A 23 -2.63 -23.19 8.81
CA ALA A 23 -3.30 -22.07 9.46
C ALA A 23 -4.80 -22.34 9.69
N ASP A 24 -5.43 -23.10 8.79
CA ASP A 24 -6.87 -23.42 8.81
C ASP A 24 -7.22 -24.64 9.69
N GLU A 25 -6.25 -25.42 10.16
CA GLU A 25 -6.52 -26.45 11.17
C GLU A 25 -6.95 -25.79 12.50
N PRO A 26 -8.15 -26.12 13.02
CA PRO A 26 -8.63 -25.56 14.27
C PRO A 26 -7.64 -25.94 15.37
N ALA A 27 -7.13 -24.94 16.09
CA ALA A 27 -6.42 -25.19 17.34
C ALA A 27 -7.38 -25.99 18.24
N VAL A 28 -6.97 -27.20 18.59
CA VAL A 28 -7.77 -28.15 19.38
C VAL A 28 -8.30 -27.44 20.64
N GLY A 29 -9.62 -27.23 20.68
CA GLY A 29 -10.43 -27.10 21.89
C GLY A 29 -10.04 -26.04 22.93
N GLY A 30 -9.68 -24.82 22.53
CA GLY A 30 -9.51 -23.70 23.46
C GLY A 30 -10.47 -22.57 23.13
N GLU A 31 -11.47 -22.33 24.01
CA GLU A 31 -12.16 -21.04 24.04
C GLU A 31 -11.11 -19.93 24.21
N ASP A 32 -11.19 -18.90 23.35
CA ASP A 32 -10.30 -17.75 23.35
C ASP A 32 -10.49 -16.97 24.67
N PRO A 33 -9.57 -17.03 25.67
CA PRO A 33 -9.83 -16.56 27.03
C PRO A 33 -9.95 -15.02 27.16
N GLY A 34 -9.94 -14.29 26.04
CA GLY A 34 -9.94 -12.82 25.97
C GLY A 34 -10.99 -12.23 25.04
N ALA A 35 -12.03 -12.98 24.64
CA ALA A 35 -12.99 -12.59 23.61
C ALA A 35 -13.86 -11.34 23.91
N SER A 36 -13.73 -10.68 25.07
CA SER A 36 -14.60 -9.55 25.44
C SER A 36 -14.06 -8.16 25.06
N GLN A 37 -12.78 -7.99 24.75
CA GLN A 37 -12.22 -6.68 24.36
C GLN A 37 -11.34 -6.76 23.14
N GLU A 38 -11.70 -5.98 22.12
CA GLU A 38 -10.91 -5.82 20.91
C GLU A 38 -9.56 -5.18 21.27
N PRO A 39 -8.41 -5.77 20.88
CA PRO A 39 -7.11 -5.27 21.30
C PRO A 39 -6.85 -3.87 20.73
N ALA A 40 -6.22 -3.00 21.52
CA ALA A 40 -6.07 -1.58 21.20
C ALA A 40 -5.49 -1.30 19.80
N PHE A 41 -4.56 -2.14 19.31
CA PHE A 41 -3.96 -1.99 17.98
C PHE A 41 -4.99 -2.06 16.84
N MET A 42 -6.13 -2.74 17.02
CA MET A 42 -7.17 -2.85 16.01
C MET A 42 -7.89 -1.53 15.76
N HIS A 43 -8.05 -0.69 16.80
CA HIS A 43 -8.57 0.66 16.63
C HIS A 43 -7.67 1.49 15.70
N TYR A 44 -6.37 1.51 15.98
CA TYR A 44 -5.37 2.18 15.14
C TYR A 44 -5.31 1.59 13.72
N HIS A 45 -5.42 0.27 13.59
CA HIS A 45 -5.45 -0.40 12.30
C HIS A 45 -6.67 0.00 11.45
N ARG A 46 -7.88 0.02 12.05
CA ARG A 46 -9.10 0.49 11.37
C ARG A 46 -8.98 1.95 10.95
N THR A 47 -8.53 2.81 11.86
CA THR A 47 -8.31 4.23 11.57
C THR A 47 -7.27 4.42 10.45
N ALA A 48 -6.19 3.66 10.46
CA ALA A 48 -5.19 3.69 9.38
C ALA A 48 -5.80 3.26 8.04
N ASN A 49 -6.61 2.20 8.00
CA ASN A 49 -7.31 1.76 6.79
C ASN A 49 -8.31 2.81 6.28
N ASP A 50 -9.08 3.44 7.17
CA ASP A 50 -10.02 4.51 6.81
C ASP A 50 -9.29 5.73 6.25
N LEU A 51 -8.18 6.13 6.87
CA LEU A 51 -7.36 7.23 6.38
C LEU A 51 -6.69 6.89 5.05
N GLN A 52 -6.25 5.65 4.84
CA GLN A 52 -5.75 5.17 3.56
C GLN A 52 -6.81 5.28 2.47
N ASN A 53 -8.03 4.78 2.74
CA ASN A 53 -9.14 4.84 1.81
C ASN A 53 -9.52 6.28 1.48
N ARG A 54 -9.58 7.16 2.48
CA ARG A 54 -9.81 8.60 2.28
C ARG A 54 -8.71 9.24 1.44
N TYR A 55 -7.44 8.93 1.71
CA TYR A 55 -6.32 9.45 0.94
C TYR A 55 -6.44 9.03 -0.54
N HIS A 56 -6.65 7.75 -0.83
CA HIS A 56 -6.82 7.27 -2.20
C HIS A 56 -8.08 7.82 -2.88
N ALA A 57 -9.19 7.98 -2.15
CA ALA A 57 -10.40 8.61 -2.67
C ALA A 57 -10.15 10.08 -3.05
N GLN A 58 -9.39 10.82 -2.24
CA GLN A 58 -9.03 12.22 -2.54
C GLN A 58 -8.09 12.33 -3.74
N LEU A 59 -7.12 11.42 -3.87
CA LEU A 59 -6.29 11.35 -5.07
C LEU A 59 -7.11 11.03 -6.33
N ALA A 60 -8.00 10.05 -6.24
CA ALA A 60 -8.88 9.68 -7.35
C ALA A 60 -9.82 10.83 -7.73
N PHE A 61 -10.36 11.55 -6.74
CA PHE A 61 -11.16 12.74 -6.94
C PHE A 61 -10.35 13.84 -7.63
N SER A 62 -9.16 14.16 -7.14
CA SER A 62 -8.24 15.15 -7.72
C SER A 62 -7.91 14.84 -9.18
N VAL A 63 -7.49 13.61 -9.47
CA VAL A 63 -7.18 13.15 -10.83
C VAL A 63 -8.42 13.19 -11.74
N SER A 64 -9.60 12.88 -11.21
CA SER A 64 -10.85 12.95 -11.96
C SER A 64 -11.30 14.40 -12.22
N SER A 65 -11.11 15.32 -11.26
CA SER A 65 -11.35 16.75 -11.46
C SER A 65 -10.43 17.35 -12.53
N LEU A 66 -9.15 16.93 -12.56
CA LEU A 66 -8.24 17.29 -13.65
C LEU A 66 -8.74 16.78 -15.01
N MET A 67 -9.24 15.55 -15.06
CA MET A 67 -9.82 15.01 -16.29
C MET A 67 -11.02 15.84 -16.73
N VAL A 68 -11.96 16.16 -15.84
CA VAL A 68 -13.13 17.01 -16.17
C VAL A 68 -12.69 18.38 -16.70
N GLY A 69 -11.72 19.04 -16.05
CA GLY A 69 -11.16 20.31 -16.54
C GLY A 69 -10.50 20.15 -17.92
N PHE A 70 -9.76 19.06 -18.14
CA PHE A 70 -9.17 18.77 -19.45
C PHE A 70 -10.23 18.53 -20.54
N ILE A 71 -11.35 17.87 -20.22
CA ILE A 71 -12.47 17.69 -21.14
C ILE A 71 -13.08 19.06 -21.51
N ALA A 72 -13.35 19.90 -20.51
CA ALA A 72 -13.91 21.23 -20.70
C ALA A 72 -12.99 22.10 -21.58
N LEU A 73 -11.69 22.11 -21.28
CA LEU A 73 -10.67 22.83 -22.04
C LEU A 73 -10.54 22.29 -23.49
N SER A 74 -10.52 20.97 -23.66
CA SER A 74 -10.46 20.33 -24.98
C SER A 74 -11.69 20.66 -25.83
N ALA A 75 -12.88 20.62 -25.23
CA ALA A 75 -14.12 20.95 -25.91
C ALA A 75 -14.18 22.45 -26.26
N SER A 76 -13.73 23.33 -25.36
CA SER A 76 -13.65 24.77 -25.59
C SER A 76 -12.72 25.10 -26.76
N ALA A 77 -11.54 24.47 -26.79
CA ALA A 77 -10.52 24.68 -27.82
C ALA A 77 -10.90 24.14 -29.22
N THR A 78 -11.83 23.19 -29.30
CA THR A 78 -12.16 22.50 -30.57
C THR A 78 -13.56 22.83 -31.08
N ILE A 79 -14.57 22.75 -30.21
CA ILE A 79 -15.99 22.92 -30.55
C ILE A 79 -16.48 24.30 -30.09
N GLY A 80 -15.90 24.88 -29.04
CA GLY A 80 -16.33 26.13 -28.41
C GLY A 80 -16.44 27.33 -29.37
N ALA A 81 -15.62 27.38 -30.43
CA ALA A 81 -15.70 28.44 -31.45
C ALA A 81 -17.06 28.51 -32.18
N SER A 82 -17.82 27.40 -32.18
CA SER A 82 -19.14 27.31 -32.83
C SER A 82 -20.32 27.52 -31.86
N VAL A 83 -20.08 27.50 -30.55
CA VAL A 83 -21.14 27.52 -29.52
C VAL A 83 -20.75 28.44 -28.35
N GLY A 84 -21.13 29.72 -28.42
CA GLY A 84 -20.68 30.74 -27.48
C GLY A 84 -20.98 30.48 -26.00
N TRP A 85 -22.15 29.91 -25.67
CA TRP A 85 -22.49 29.58 -24.27
C TRP A 85 -21.57 28.50 -23.68
N PHE A 86 -21.07 27.60 -24.52
CA PHE A 86 -20.17 26.53 -24.11
C PHE A 86 -18.79 27.06 -23.73
N GLN A 87 -18.30 28.07 -24.45
CA GLN A 87 -17.06 28.76 -24.13
C GLN A 87 -17.13 29.46 -22.77
N THR A 88 -18.25 30.12 -22.45
CA THR A 88 -18.49 30.73 -21.14
C THR A 88 -18.53 29.67 -20.02
N LEU A 89 -19.22 28.55 -20.25
CA LEU A 89 -19.27 27.45 -19.28
C LEU A 89 -17.87 26.87 -19.02
N ALA A 90 -17.09 26.59 -20.06
CA ALA A 90 -15.73 26.08 -19.92
C ALA A 90 -14.82 27.04 -19.14
N ALA A 91 -14.93 28.35 -19.41
CA ALA A 91 -14.16 29.37 -18.68
C ALA A 91 -14.48 29.43 -17.18
N ILE A 92 -15.67 28.98 -16.74
CA ILE A 92 -16.05 28.87 -15.32
C ILE A 92 -15.62 27.51 -14.75
N VAL A 93 -15.81 26.43 -15.50
CA VAL A 93 -15.52 25.06 -15.06
C VAL A 93 -14.02 24.86 -14.86
N ASP A 94 -13.17 25.40 -15.73
CA ASP A 94 -11.71 25.26 -15.67
C ASP A 94 -11.13 25.71 -14.31
N PRO A 95 -11.31 26.98 -13.86
CA PRO A 95 -10.76 27.42 -12.57
C PRO A 95 -11.37 26.68 -11.38
N LEU A 96 -12.64 26.27 -11.45
CA LEU A 96 -13.26 25.46 -10.39
C LEU A 96 -12.63 24.07 -10.30
N CYS A 97 -12.32 23.43 -11.42
CA CYS A 97 -11.63 22.15 -11.44
C CYS A 97 -10.23 22.28 -10.84
N PHE A 98 -9.46 23.32 -11.19
CA PHE A 98 -8.15 23.57 -10.59
C PHE A 98 -8.23 23.88 -9.09
N LEU A 99 -9.21 24.68 -8.64
CA LEU A 99 -9.42 24.94 -7.22
C LEU A 99 -9.74 23.66 -6.46
N ASN A 100 -10.63 22.82 -7.00
CA ASN A 100 -10.97 21.51 -6.43
C ASN A 100 -9.74 20.61 -6.32
N VAL A 101 -8.87 20.61 -7.33
CA VAL A 101 -7.61 19.86 -7.33
C VAL A 101 -6.69 20.33 -6.21
N ILE A 102 -6.53 21.64 -6.05
CA ILE A 102 -5.71 22.24 -4.97
C ILE A 102 -6.28 21.85 -3.60
N VAL A 103 -7.59 22.00 -3.39
CA VAL A 103 -8.24 21.65 -2.12
C VAL A 103 -8.09 20.15 -1.83
N ALA A 104 -8.39 19.29 -2.81
CA ALA A 104 -8.23 17.84 -2.67
C ALA A 104 -6.79 17.45 -2.34
N PHE A 105 -5.80 18.13 -2.94
CA PHE A 105 -4.39 17.89 -2.67
C PHE A 105 -3.98 18.28 -1.24
N LEU A 106 -4.44 19.44 -0.75
CA LEU A 106 -4.18 19.88 0.63
C LEU A 106 -4.81 18.90 1.64
N VAL A 107 -6.05 18.46 1.40
CA VAL A 107 -6.74 17.46 2.23
C VAL A 107 -6.03 16.11 2.18
N ALA A 108 -5.59 15.66 1.00
CA ALA A 108 -4.84 14.43 0.83
C ALA A 108 -3.51 14.47 1.59
N SER A 109 -2.80 15.60 1.53
CA SER A 109 -1.54 15.81 2.25
C SER A 109 -1.71 15.72 3.77
N GLY A 110 -2.75 16.34 4.32
CA GLY A 110 -3.08 16.22 5.75
C GLY A 110 -3.49 14.80 6.14
N THR A 111 -4.32 14.15 5.32
CA THR A 111 -4.78 12.77 5.53
C THR A 111 -3.61 11.78 5.52
N ARG A 112 -2.67 11.92 4.58
CA ARG A 112 -1.47 11.08 4.48
C ARG A 112 -0.62 11.14 5.75
N ARG A 113 -0.37 12.34 6.29
CA ARG A 113 0.42 12.50 7.53
C ARG A 113 -0.22 11.76 8.71
N ARG A 114 -1.54 11.84 8.83
CA ARG A 114 -2.29 11.09 9.85
C ARG A 114 -2.23 9.58 9.57
N TRP A 115 -2.47 9.16 8.34
CA TRP A 115 -2.42 7.76 7.93
C TRP A 115 -1.08 7.12 8.30
N MET A 116 0.05 7.74 7.95
CA MET A 116 1.39 7.23 8.29
C MET A 116 1.59 7.08 9.79
N LYS A 117 1.14 8.07 10.56
CA LYS A 117 1.21 8.05 12.02
C LYS A 117 0.42 6.87 12.60
N GLU A 118 -0.85 6.71 12.20
CA GLU A 118 -1.71 5.62 12.67
C GLU A 118 -1.19 4.24 12.24
N ARG A 119 -0.62 4.13 11.03
CA ARG A 119 0.01 2.90 10.53
C ARG A 119 1.20 2.50 11.40
N ILE A 120 2.10 3.43 11.70
CA ILE A 120 3.26 3.20 12.59
C ILE A 120 2.77 2.70 13.96
N PHE A 121 1.79 3.36 14.57
CA PHE A 121 1.27 2.92 15.87
C PHE A 121 0.64 1.54 15.81
N SER A 122 -0.18 1.29 14.79
CA SER A 122 -0.82 0.00 14.62
C SER A 122 0.22 -1.13 14.56
N GLU A 123 1.37 -0.91 13.91
CA GLU A 123 2.41 -1.93 13.77
C GLU A 123 3.18 -2.17 15.06
N PHE A 124 3.60 -1.13 15.77
CA PHE A 124 4.29 -1.30 17.06
C PHE A 124 3.38 -1.92 18.13
N LEU A 125 2.12 -1.51 18.19
CA LEU A 125 1.16 -2.11 19.14
C LEU A 125 0.86 -3.57 18.78
N ARG A 126 0.70 -3.86 17.49
CA ARG A 126 0.50 -5.23 16.98
C ARG A 126 1.69 -6.12 17.36
N GLN A 127 2.91 -5.65 17.13
CA GLN A 127 4.14 -6.34 17.50
C GLN A 127 4.19 -6.64 19.01
N ARG A 128 3.97 -5.63 19.86
CA ARG A 128 3.99 -5.82 21.32
C ARG A 128 2.92 -6.78 21.80
N HIS A 129 1.70 -6.70 21.25
CA HIS A 129 0.61 -7.61 21.60
C HIS A 129 1.01 -9.07 21.36
N TYR A 130 1.52 -9.36 20.16
CA TYR A 130 1.94 -10.72 19.80
C TYR A 130 3.16 -11.20 20.60
N LEU A 131 4.13 -10.31 20.88
CA LEU A 131 5.28 -10.64 21.75
C LEU A 131 4.87 -10.86 23.21
N ALA A 132 3.94 -10.07 23.75
CA ALA A 132 3.45 -10.23 25.13
C ALA A 132 2.72 -11.56 25.32
N GLN A 133 1.93 -11.98 24.33
CA GLN A 133 1.27 -13.30 24.33
C GLN A 133 2.27 -14.44 24.19
N LEU A 134 3.32 -14.29 23.38
CA LEU A 134 4.39 -15.28 23.26
C LEU A 134 5.17 -15.43 24.57
N MET A 135 5.35 -14.34 25.32
CA MET A 135 6.13 -14.31 26.56
C MET A 135 5.30 -14.64 27.82
N ALA A 136 4.03 -15.03 27.67
CA ALA A 136 3.11 -15.33 28.77
C ALA A 136 3.05 -14.23 29.85
N ALA A 137 3.00 -12.96 29.44
CA ALA A 137 2.75 -11.84 30.34
C ALA A 137 1.29 -11.34 30.26
N PRO A 138 0.29 -12.08 30.77
CA PRO A 138 -1.05 -11.55 30.93
C PRO A 138 -1.10 -10.78 32.25
N SER A 139 -0.63 -9.54 32.27
CA SER A 139 -0.95 -8.64 33.38
C SER A 139 -1.77 -7.46 32.87
N HIS A 140 -2.81 -7.09 33.62
CA HIS A 140 -3.58 -5.85 33.42
C HIS A 140 -2.70 -4.58 33.44
N GLN A 141 -1.43 -4.67 33.87
CA GLN A 141 -0.43 -3.62 33.68
C GLN A 141 -0.12 -3.37 32.20
N GLY A 142 -0.37 -4.33 31.31
CA GLY A 142 -0.13 -4.24 29.87
C GLY A 142 -0.96 -3.17 29.16
N GLU A 143 -2.16 -2.82 29.64
CA GLU A 143 -2.96 -1.73 29.05
C GLU A 143 -2.45 -0.34 29.45
N VAL A 144 -2.09 -0.16 30.73
CA VAL A 144 -1.48 1.09 31.23
C VAL A 144 -0.09 1.29 30.60
N GLU A 145 0.67 0.21 30.44
CA GLU A 145 1.96 0.24 29.77
C GLU A 145 1.80 0.45 28.26
N GLN A 146 0.79 -0.13 27.60
CA GLN A 146 0.45 0.18 26.21
C GLN A 146 0.05 1.64 26.03
N ALA A 147 -0.75 2.22 26.94
CA ALA A 147 -1.11 3.63 26.89
C ALA A 147 0.11 4.55 27.09
N ALA A 148 0.97 4.26 28.06
CA ALA A 148 2.22 5.00 28.28
C ALA A 148 3.20 4.84 27.10
N VAL A 149 3.19 3.69 26.43
CA VAL A 149 3.96 3.44 25.21
C VAL A 149 3.35 4.19 24.04
N ILE A 150 2.03 4.21 23.86
CA ILE A 150 1.37 5.03 22.83
C ILE A 150 1.72 6.50 23.06
N GLU A 151 1.69 6.96 24.30
CA GLU A 151 2.06 8.32 24.71
C GLU A 151 3.54 8.61 24.44
N ARG A 152 4.43 7.66 24.76
CA ARG A 152 5.87 7.79 24.45
C ARG A 152 6.13 7.75 22.95
N LEU A 153 5.52 6.83 22.19
CA LEU A 153 5.63 6.73 20.74
C LEU A 153 5.06 7.97 20.04
N THR A 154 3.90 8.47 20.49
CA THR A 154 3.32 9.73 19.99
C THR A 154 4.20 10.91 20.34
N GLY A 155 4.75 10.96 21.56
CA GLY A 155 5.73 11.96 22.00
C GLY A 155 6.99 11.94 21.14
N THR A 156 7.65 10.79 21.00
CA THR A 156 8.90 10.64 20.23
C THR A 156 8.71 10.89 18.75
N VAL A 157 7.60 10.44 18.14
CA VAL A 157 7.31 10.73 16.73
C VAL A 157 6.95 12.21 16.54
N ALA A 158 6.17 12.80 17.45
CA ALA A 158 5.82 14.23 17.38
C ALA A 158 7.02 15.15 17.63
N GLU A 159 7.91 14.76 18.54
CA GLU A 159 9.13 15.49 18.89
C GLU A 159 10.20 15.35 17.80
N ALA A 160 10.38 14.13 17.24
CA ALA A 160 11.22 13.92 16.07
C ALA A 160 10.77 14.80 14.88
N LEU A 161 9.46 14.87 14.63
CA LEU A 161 8.90 15.73 13.59
C LEU A 161 9.06 17.23 13.87
N ARG A 162 9.04 17.66 15.14
CA ARG A 162 9.30 19.07 15.52
C ARG A 162 10.78 19.43 15.41
N ASN A 163 11.68 18.49 15.69
CA ASN A 163 13.13 18.69 15.67
C ASN A 163 13.77 18.44 14.29
N GLY A 164 12.97 18.32 13.22
CA GLY A 164 13.47 18.05 11.86
C GLY A 164 14.09 16.65 11.69
N THR A 165 13.90 15.76 12.65
CA THR A 165 14.38 14.36 12.58
C THR A 165 13.45 13.55 11.68
N SER A 166 14.01 12.75 10.78
CA SER A 166 13.20 11.95 9.85
C SER A 166 12.34 10.92 10.60
N ARG A 167 11.11 10.66 10.11
CA ARG A 167 10.22 9.63 10.68
C ARG A 167 10.89 8.25 10.74
N ILE A 168 11.69 7.94 9.73
CA ILE A 168 12.48 6.72 9.62
C ILE A 168 13.45 6.59 10.79
N ALA A 169 14.19 7.66 11.13
CA ALA A 169 15.11 7.64 12.26
C ALA A 169 14.36 7.44 13.59
N ALA A 170 13.18 8.06 13.75
CA ALA A 170 12.34 7.86 14.93
C ALA A 170 11.89 6.40 15.08
N VAL A 171 11.36 5.79 14.01
CA VAL A 171 10.93 4.37 13.99
C VAL A 171 12.08 3.43 14.34
N ARG A 172 13.27 3.63 13.74
CA ARG A 172 14.46 2.82 14.04
C ARG A 172 14.92 2.99 15.49
N ASN A 173 14.89 4.20 16.03
CA ASN A 173 15.32 4.45 17.42
C ASN A 173 14.34 3.83 18.43
N ILE A 174 13.04 3.96 18.17
CA ILE A 174 12.00 3.29 18.96
C ILE A 174 12.28 1.78 18.98
N TRP A 175 12.43 1.16 17.81
CA TRP A 175 12.67 -0.28 17.74
C TRP A 175 13.96 -0.70 18.42
N ARG A 176 15.06 0.03 18.25
CA ARG A 176 16.33 -0.24 18.95
C ARG A 176 16.16 -0.28 20.47
N SER A 177 15.39 0.66 21.02
CA SER A 177 15.15 0.72 22.48
C SER A 177 14.28 -0.45 22.97
N GLU A 178 13.22 -0.80 22.23
CA GLU A 178 12.38 -1.96 22.52
C GLU A 178 13.15 -3.28 22.39
N ARG A 179 13.91 -3.45 21.31
CA ARG A 179 14.77 -4.63 21.08
C ARG A 179 15.77 -4.81 22.22
N ALA A 180 16.44 -3.73 22.64
CA ALA A 180 17.37 -3.77 23.77
C ALA A 180 16.68 -4.11 25.10
N ARG A 181 15.42 -3.72 25.27
CA ARG A 181 14.60 -4.10 26.42
C ARG A 181 14.29 -5.61 26.40
N TYR A 182 13.83 -6.15 25.27
CA TYR A 182 13.56 -7.58 25.15
C TYR A 182 14.81 -8.45 25.36
N VAL A 183 15.96 -8.05 24.82
CA VAL A 183 17.25 -8.76 25.04
C VAL A 183 17.67 -8.74 26.51
N ARG A 184 17.39 -7.64 27.24
CA ARG A 184 17.75 -7.50 28.65
C ARG A 184 16.82 -8.28 29.58
N ASP A 185 15.52 -8.13 29.34
CA ASP A 185 14.48 -8.51 30.29
C ASP A 185 13.94 -9.93 30.03
N VAL A 186 14.06 -10.43 28.79
CA VAL A 186 13.49 -11.73 28.39
C VAL A 186 14.58 -12.66 27.87
N LYS A 187 15.15 -13.44 28.80
CA LYS A 187 16.27 -14.36 28.50
C LYS A 187 15.84 -15.65 27.81
N THR A 188 14.61 -16.10 28.04
CA THR A 188 14.05 -17.34 27.46
C THR A 188 12.55 -17.17 27.27
N ILE A 189 12.05 -17.54 26.08
CA ILE A 189 10.60 -17.63 25.83
C ILE A 189 10.09 -18.84 26.63
N PRO A 190 9.04 -18.69 27.46
CA PRO A 190 8.44 -19.82 28.16
C PRO A 190 8.03 -20.88 27.14
N ALA A 191 8.20 -22.16 27.46
CA ALA A 191 7.78 -23.27 26.60
C ALA A 191 6.24 -23.45 26.59
N ASP A 192 5.49 -22.34 26.52
CA ASP A 192 4.05 -22.38 26.28
C ASP A 192 3.81 -22.58 24.78
N GLU A 193 3.45 -23.82 24.43
CA GLU A 193 3.11 -24.23 23.08
C GLU A 193 1.96 -23.39 22.51
N ARG A 194 1.01 -22.95 23.34
CA ARG A 194 -0.14 -22.14 22.90
C ARG A 194 0.29 -20.75 22.44
N GLY A 195 1.10 -20.05 23.22
CA GLY A 195 1.68 -18.76 22.83
C GLY A 195 2.53 -18.84 21.57
N CYS A 196 3.34 -19.90 21.43
CA CYS A 196 4.15 -20.15 20.23
C CYS A 196 3.28 -20.37 18.98
N VAL A 197 2.28 -21.25 19.06
CA VAL A 197 1.35 -21.52 17.95
C VAL A 197 0.56 -20.28 17.58
N PHE A 198 0.09 -19.52 18.57
CA PHE A 198 -0.63 -18.27 18.35
C PHE A 198 0.24 -17.25 17.61
N TYR A 199 1.47 -17.03 18.05
CA TYR A 199 2.42 -16.13 17.41
C TYR A 199 2.70 -16.54 15.95
N LEU A 200 3.05 -17.82 15.73
CA LEU A 200 3.31 -18.34 14.39
C LEU A 200 2.11 -18.17 13.46
N LYS A 201 0.91 -18.58 13.89
CA LYS A 201 -0.30 -18.50 13.05
C LYS A 201 -0.77 -17.06 12.83
N LYS A 202 -0.91 -16.26 13.89
CA LYS A 202 -1.59 -14.96 13.84
C LYS A 202 -0.67 -13.80 13.45
N ARG A 203 0.64 -13.89 13.75
CA ARG A 203 1.63 -12.87 13.36
C ARG A 203 2.35 -13.27 12.08
N ILE A 204 3.07 -14.38 12.07
CA ILE A 204 3.99 -14.71 10.96
C ILE A 204 3.23 -15.16 9.71
N LEU A 205 2.40 -16.21 9.80
CA LEU A 205 1.70 -16.77 8.66
C LEU A 205 0.70 -15.79 8.06
N ARG A 206 -0.06 -15.09 8.91
CA ARG A 206 -0.99 -14.04 8.45
C ARG A 206 -0.26 -12.93 7.70
N GLN A 207 0.93 -12.54 8.14
CA GLN A 207 1.72 -11.51 7.47
C GLN A 207 2.24 -12.01 6.10
N ALA A 208 2.75 -13.23 6.04
CA ALA A 208 3.18 -13.84 4.78
C ALA A 208 2.00 -13.96 3.79
N HIS A 209 0.82 -14.35 4.26
CA HIS A 209 -0.40 -14.37 3.46
C HIS A 209 -0.77 -12.98 2.94
N TRP A 210 -0.68 -11.96 3.80
CA TRP A 210 -0.98 -10.58 3.42
C TRP A 210 -0.04 -10.07 2.32
N PHE A 211 1.26 -10.34 2.42
CA PHE A 211 2.23 -10.00 1.37
C PHE A 211 1.92 -10.73 0.06
N HIS A 212 1.63 -12.04 0.14
CA HIS A 212 1.27 -12.85 -1.02
C HIS A 212 0.01 -12.31 -1.73
N ALA A 213 -1.07 -12.07 -0.98
CA ALA A 213 -2.32 -11.55 -1.50
C ALA A 213 -2.15 -10.14 -2.11
N SER A 214 -1.37 -9.29 -1.45
CA SER A 214 -1.08 -7.94 -1.94
C SER A 214 -0.25 -7.96 -3.22
N ARG A 215 0.75 -8.83 -3.31
CA ARG A 215 1.54 -9.07 -4.53
C ARG A 215 0.67 -9.55 -5.68
N SER A 216 -0.20 -10.54 -5.45
CA SER A 216 -1.10 -11.10 -6.47
C SER A 216 -2.05 -10.03 -7.03
N ARG A 217 -2.67 -9.25 -6.15
CA ARG A 217 -3.53 -8.11 -6.51
C ARG A 217 -2.79 -7.07 -7.36
N ILE A 218 -1.57 -6.69 -6.96
CA ILE A 218 -0.74 -5.75 -7.72
C ILE A 218 -0.38 -6.31 -9.10
N HIS A 219 -0.02 -7.60 -9.18
CA HIS A 219 0.32 -8.24 -10.45
C HIS A 219 -0.85 -8.25 -11.43
N GLY A 220 -2.04 -8.61 -10.96
CA GLY A 220 -3.27 -8.58 -11.75
C GLY A 220 -3.59 -7.18 -12.30
N GLN A 221 -3.44 -6.15 -11.46
CA GLN A 221 -3.65 -4.75 -11.86
C GLN A 221 -2.64 -4.28 -12.91
N MET A 222 -1.37 -4.70 -12.83
CA MET A 222 -0.35 -4.35 -13.84
C MET A 222 -0.70 -4.91 -15.22
N GLY A 223 -1.20 -6.16 -15.28
CA GLY A 223 -1.60 -6.80 -16.53
C GLY A 223 -2.78 -6.11 -17.21
N PHE A 224 -3.83 -5.81 -16.43
CA PHE A 224 -4.99 -5.06 -16.92
C PHE A 224 -4.59 -3.66 -17.42
N ARG A 225 -3.80 -2.92 -16.64
CA ARG A 225 -3.29 -1.58 -16.99
C ARG A 225 -2.56 -1.57 -18.33
N HIS A 226 -1.65 -2.53 -18.53
CA HIS A 226 -0.86 -2.58 -19.76
C HIS A 226 -1.75 -2.76 -20.99
N ARG A 227 -2.74 -3.67 -20.92
CA ARG A 227 -3.70 -3.90 -22.01
C ARG A 227 -4.57 -2.67 -22.26
N ALA A 228 -5.11 -2.06 -21.22
CA ALA A 228 -5.95 -0.87 -21.33
C ALA A 228 -5.22 0.31 -21.99
N LEU A 229 -4.00 0.63 -21.52
CA LEU A 229 -3.20 1.71 -22.10
C LEU A 229 -2.79 1.40 -23.54
N PHE A 230 -2.38 0.16 -23.83
CA PHE A 230 -2.05 -0.23 -25.20
C PHE A 230 -3.24 -0.04 -26.16
N LEU A 231 -4.44 -0.47 -25.77
CA LEU A 231 -5.65 -0.28 -26.57
C LEU A 231 -5.98 1.21 -26.78
N LEU A 232 -5.83 2.04 -25.74
CA LEU A 232 -6.03 3.49 -25.86
C LEU A 232 -5.02 4.12 -26.83
N PHE A 233 -3.74 3.75 -26.77
CA PHE A 233 -2.73 4.26 -27.70
C PHE A 233 -2.96 3.81 -29.15
N VAL A 234 -3.37 2.56 -29.36
CA VAL A 234 -3.74 2.06 -30.69
C VAL A 234 -4.93 2.85 -31.25
N ALA A 235 -5.94 3.11 -30.44
CA ALA A 235 -7.10 3.91 -30.83
C ALA A 235 -6.70 5.36 -31.19
N VAL A 236 -5.90 6.01 -30.34
CA VAL A 236 -5.37 7.37 -30.59
C VAL A 236 -4.56 7.42 -31.89
N PHE A 237 -3.69 6.43 -32.11
CA PHE A 237 -2.89 6.33 -33.33
C PHE A 237 -3.79 6.16 -34.57
N ALA A 238 -4.73 5.23 -34.54
CA ALA A 238 -5.67 5.00 -35.65
C ALA A 238 -6.49 6.25 -35.99
N MET A 239 -7.00 6.96 -34.97
CA MET A 239 -7.74 8.21 -35.17
C MET A 239 -6.84 9.34 -35.70
N SER A 240 -5.58 9.38 -35.27
CA SER A 240 -4.60 10.35 -35.78
C SER A 240 -4.24 10.10 -37.25
N VAL A 241 -4.06 8.82 -37.64
CA VAL A 241 -3.86 8.44 -39.06
C VAL A 241 -5.09 8.79 -39.88
N GLY A 242 -6.30 8.49 -39.39
CA GLY A 242 -7.55 8.87 -40.05
C GLY A 242 -7.68 10.38 -40.24
N LYS A 243 -7.35 11.17 -39.21
CA LYS A 243 -7.32 12.64 -39.28
C LYS A 243 -6.33 13.14 -40.35
N SER A 244 -5.12 12.59 -40.37
CA SER A 244 -4.10 12.97 -41.35
C SER A 244 -4.54 12.63 -42.78
N ALA A 245 -5.16 11.46 -42.99
CA ALA A 245 -5.69 11.07 -44.28
C ALA A 245 -6.79 12.03 -44.78
N ILE A 246 -7.73 12.43 -43.90
CA ILE A 246 -8.78 13.41 -44.24
C ILE A 246 -8.17 14.74 -44.72
N VAL A 247 -7.12 15.20 -44.05
CA VAL A 247 -6.44 16.47 -44.40
C VAL A 247 -5.65 16.33 -45.70
N MET A 248 -4.89 15.24 -45.88
CA MET A 248 -4.04 15.03 -47.06
C MET A 248 -4.86 14.75 -48.34
N LEU A 249 -5.97 14.04 -48.22
CA LEU A 249 -6.84 13.67 -49.35
C LEU A 249 -7.80 14.78 -49.77
N HIS A 250 -7.71 15.98 -49.17
CA HIS A 250 -8.59 17.12 -49.48
C HIS A 250 -10.07 16.72 -49.46
N ALA A 251 -10.47 16.00 -48.40
CA ALA A 251 -11.82 15.47 -48.28
C ALA A 251 -12.89 16.59 -48.40
N PRO A 252 -14.08 16.28 -48.94
CA PRO A 252 -15.15 17.26 -49.13
C PRO A 252 -15.54 17.98 -47.82
N ALA A 253 -16.03 19.22 -47.93
CA ALA A 253 -16.24 20.14 -46.81
C ALA A 253 -16.97 19.55 -45.60
N TRP A 254 -17.97 18.69 -45.81
CA TRP A 254 -18.72 18.01 -44.75
C TRP A 254 -17.88 17.01 -43.93
N ILE A 255 -16.83 16.43 -44.52
CA ILE A 255 -15.85 15.59 -43.79
C ILE A 255 -14.85 16.49 -43.04
N TYR A 256 -14.56 17.67 -43.57
CA TYR A 256 -13.64 18.63 -42.96
C TYR A 256 -14.21 19.23 -41.66
N GLU A 257 -15.53 19.44 -41.57
CA GLU A 257 -16.22 19.86 -40.34
C GLU A 257 -16.08 18.81 -39.21
N ASN A 258 -16.06 17.52 -39.55
CA ASN A 258 -15.83 16.43 -38.59
C ASN A 258 -14.40 16.42 -38.01
N LYS A 259 -13.46 17.19 -38.57
CA LYS A 259 -12.06 17.26 -38.07
C LYS A 259 -11.98 17.83 -36.65
N THR A 260 -12.86 18.78 -36.29
CA THR A 260 -12.88 19.37 -34.94
C THR A 260 -13.35 18.36 -33.90
N VAL A 261 -14.44 17.62 -34.21
CA VAL A 261 -14.94 16.50 -33.41
C VAL A 261 -13.89 15.40 -33.28
N LEU A 262 -13.24 15.03 -34.37
CA LEU A 262 -12.17 14.02 -34.35
C LEU A 262 -10.97 14.49 -33.50
N THR A 263 -10.63 15.78 -33.55
CA THR A 263 -9.58 16.36 -32.71
C THR A 263 -9.97 16.34 -31.24
N PHE A 264 -11.21 16.69 -30.90
CA PHE A 264 -11.75 16.57 -29.56
C PHE A 264 -11.64 15.13 -29.05
N LEU A 265 -12.09 14.13 -29.83
CA LEU A 265 -12.03 12.72 -29.45
C LEU A 265 -10.59 12.22 -29.25
N ILE A 266 -9.64 12.65 -30.09
CA ILE A 266 -8.22 12.34 -29.91
C ILE A 266 -7.70 12.91 -28.58
N LEU A 267 -8.00 14.18 -28.30
CA LEU A 267 -7.62 14.82 -27.04
C LEU A 267 -8.26 14.09 -25.86
N MET A 268 -9.55 13.78 -25.92
CA MET A 268 -10.28 13.00 -24.89
C MET A 268 -9.62 11.65 -24.61
N LEU A 269 -9.25 10.90 -25.64
CA LEU A 269 -8.59 9.60 -25.48
C LEU A 269 -7.18 9.73 -24.90
N LEU A 270 -6.44 10.78 -25.27
CA LEU A 270 -5.14 11.11 -24.66
C LEU A 270 -5.29 11.50 -23.18
N GLY A 271 -6.30 12.32 -22.86
CA GLY A 271 -6.66 12.68 -21.49
C GLY A 271 -7.05 11.44 -20.68
N LEU A 272 -7.87 10.55 -21.25
CA LEU A 272 -8.28 9.29 -20.63
C LEU A 272 -7.08 8.36 -20.42
N ALA A 273 -6.16 8.27 -21.37
CA ALA A 273 -4.92 7.50 -21.21
C ALA A 273 -4.08 8.06 -20.05
N THR A 274 -3.99 9.39 -19.93
CA THR A 274 -3.28 10.05 -18.83
C THR A 274 -3.99 9.85 -17.49
N TRP A 275 -5.33 9.90 -17.47
CA TRP A 275 -6.17 9.65 -16.30
C TRP A 275 -6.06 8.19 -15.81
N VAL A 276 -6.20 7.22 -16.72
CA VAL A 276 -5.95 5.79 -16.44
C VAL A 276 -4.52 5.60 -15.94
N THR A 277 -3.55 6.25 -16.58
CA THR A 277 -2.15 6.22 -16.14
C THR A 277 -2.04 6.74 -14.70
N ALA A 278 -2.63 7.88 -14.37
CA ALA A 278 -2.56 8.46 -13.02
C ALA A 278 -3.32 7.64 -11.95
N LEU A 279 -4.48 7.06 -12.28
CA LEU A 279 -5.25 6.22 -11.34
C LEU A 279 -4.58 4.87 -11.08
N PHE A 280 -3.93 4.29 -12.09
CA PHE A 280 -3.32 2.96 -11.99
C PHE A 280 -1.79 2.97 -11.85
N LEU A 281 -1.14 4.14 -11.97
CA LEU A 281 0.18 4.38 -11.38
C LEU A 281 -0.04 5.00 -10.01
N GLY A 282 -0.26 4.15 -9.01
CA GLY A 282 0.51 4.38 -7.80
C GLY A 282 1.97 4.42 -8.24
N GLN A 283 2.63 5.58 -8.11
CA GLN A 283 4.07 5.66 -8.28
C GLN A 283 4.66 4.47 -7.49
N ASN A 284 5.55 3.71 -8.11
CA ASN A 284 6.22 2.58 -7.46
C ASN A 284 5.40 1.30 -7.18
N THR A 285 4.29 1.04 -7.91
CA THR A 285 3.63 -0.29 -7.88
C THR A 285 4.60 -1.46 -8.13
N LYS A 286 5.63 -1.24 -8.96
CA LYS A 286 6.69 -2.23 -9.24
C LYS A 286 7.63 -2.41 -8.05
N THR A 287 8.06 -1.32 -7.42
CA THR A 287 8.92 -1.36 -6.23
C THR A 287 8.20 -2.05 -5.08
N LEU A 288 6.93 -1.70 -4.84
CA LEU A 288 6.08 -2.38 -3.85
C LEU A 288 5.91 -3.87 -4.16
N TYR A 289 5.67 -4.23 -5.43
CA TYR A 289 5.59 -5.63 -5.85
C TYR A 289 6.86 -6.42 -5.49
N PHE A 290 8.04 -5.87 -5.82
CA PHE A 290 9.31 -6.55 -5.52
C PHE A 290 9.60 -6.61 -4.02
N ARG A 291 9.27 -5.55 -3.25
CA ARG A 291 9.45 -5.57 -1.79
C ARG A 291 8.54 -6.59 -1.12
N TYR A 292 7.27 -6.68 -1.51
CA TYR A 292 6.37 -7.71 -0.98
C TYR A 292 6.82 -9.12 -1.33
N LEU A 293 7.36 -9.33 -2.54
CA LEU A 293 7.96 -10.61 -2.94
C LEU A 293 9.17 -10.96 -2.06
N GLU A 294 10.09 -10.00 -1.86
CA GLU A 294 11.29 -10.18 -1.03
C GLU A 294 10.93 -10.49 0.42
N GLN A 295 9.97 -9.76 0.99
CA GLN A 295 9.50 -9.95 2.36
C GLN A 295 8.79 -11.30 2.54
N GLU A 296 7.95 -11.70 1.59
CA GLU A 296 7.33 -13.02 1.56
C GLU A 296 8.40 -14.12 1.56
N GLN A 297 9.45 -13.97 0.74
CA GLN A 297 10.56 -14.92 0.66
C GLN A 297 11.34 -14.99 1.98
N GLN A 298 11.70 -13.84 2.57
CA GLN A 298 12.42 -13.78 3.84
C GLN A 298 11.64 -14.47 4.98
N ILE A 299 10.31 -14.28 5.05
CA ILE A 299 9.48 -14.94 6.05
C ILE A 299 9.40 -16.45 5.80
N VAL A 300 9.24 -16.87 4.55
CA VAL A 300 9.19 -18.30 4.19
C VAL A 300 10.53 -18.98 4.45
N GLU A 301 11.65 -18.34 4.15
CA GLU A 301 13.00 -18.82 4.47
C GLU A 301 13.18 -18.94 5.98
N TRP A 302 12.74 -17.94 6.75
CA TRP A 302 12.77 -17.98 8.21
C TRP A 302 11.94 -19.16 8.76
N LEU A 303 10.72 -19.37 8.26
CA LEU A 303 9.85 -20.49 8.64
C LEU A 303 10.48 -21.84 8.30
N ASN A 304 11.10 -21.97 7.12
CA ASN A 304 11.76 -23.20 6.72
C ASN A 304 13.01 -23.52 7.55
N ALA A 305 13.75 -22.49 7.97
CA ALA A 305 14.98 -22.66 8.75
C ALA A 305 14.71 -22.98 10.24
N HIS A 306 13.70 -22.33 10.84
CA HIS A 306 13.52 -22.36 12.31
C HIS A 306 12.29 -23.16 12.76
N VAL A 307 11.31 -23.39 11.88
CA VAL A 307 10.01 -23.98 12.26
C VAL A 307 9.80 -25.35 11.61
N ARG A 308 9.99 -25.47 10.30
CA ARG A 308 9.77 -26.72 9.54
C ARG A 308 10.52 -27.96 10.06
N PRO A 309 11.77 -27.87 10.56
CA PRO A 309 12.48 -29.03 11.10
C PRO A 309 11.80 -29.63 12.36
N GLY A 310 11.08 -28.82 13.15
CA GLY A 310 10.30 -29.29 14.29
C GLY A 310 9.02 -30.03 13.86
N PHE A 311 8.32 -29.49 12.86
CA PHE A 311 7.07 -30.08 12.34
C PHE A 311 7.25 -31.43 11.64
N ALA A 312 8.37 -31.64 10.94
CA ALA A 312 8.67 -32.94 10.31
C ALA A 312 8.79 -34.08 11.33
N ASN A 313 9.04 -33.76 12.60
CA ASN A 313 9.20 -34.71 13.69
C ASN A 313 7.93 -34.84 14.56
N GLY A 314 6.79 -34.27 14.15
CA GLY A 314 5.50 -34.47 14.82
C GLY A 314 5.34 -33.75 16.16
N VAL A 315 6.27 -32.88 16.53
CA VAL A 315 6.18 -32.09 17.78
C VAL A 315 6.53 -30.65 17.44
N VAL A 316 5.67 -29.68 17.81
CA VAL A 316 6.08 -28.27 17.92
C VAL A 316 6.98 -28.13 19.16
N SER A 317 8.04 -28.95 19.25
CA SER A 317 8.86 -29.11 20.46
C SER A 317 9.93 -28.03 20.62
N GLY A 318 10.05 -27.11 19.67
CA GLY A 318 11.02 -26.04 19.75
C GLY A 318 10.39 -24.82 20.39
N ALA A 319 10.77 -24.52 21.64
CA ALA A 319 10.66 -23.16 22.13
C ALA A 319 11.33 -22.25 21.09
N LEU A 320 10.59 -21.31 20.49
CA LEU A 320 11.17 -20.35 19.57
C LEU A 320 12.31 -19.63 20.29
N ALA A 321 13.50 -19.60 19.70
CA ALA A 321 14.59 -18.85 20.28
C ALA A 321 14.25 -17.35 20.20
N MET A 322 14.48 -16.62 21.29
CA MET A 322 14.19 -15.18 21.33
C MET A 322 14.93 -14.43 20.23
N ASP A 323 16.17 -14.81 19.94
CA ASP A 323 16.96 -14.20 18.87
C ASP A 323 16.31 -14.36 17.49
N ASP A 324 15.66 -15.49 17.23
CA ASP A 324 14.99 -15.74 15.94
C ASP A 324 13.68 -14.95 15.83
N VAL A 325 12.95 -14.81 16.94
CA VAL A 325 11.76 -13.95 17.04
C VAL A 325 12.14 -12.49 16.83
N LEU A 326 13.19 -12.01 17.50
CA LEU A 326 13.66 -10.64 17.35
C LEU A 326 14.20 -10.37 15.94
N ARG A 327 14.84 -11.35 15.29
CA ARG A 327 15.25 -11.24 13.88
C ARG A 327 14.04 -11.13 12.93
N PHE A 328 12.99 -11.92 13.16
CA PHE A 328 11.76 -11.77 12.39
C PHE A 328 11.15 -10.36 12.58
N GLU A 329 11.13 -9.87 13.81
CA GLU A 329 10.62 -8.54 14.11
C GLU A 329 11.52 -7.41 13.55
N ASP A 330 12.84 -7.62 13.48
CA ASP A 330 13.77 -6.72 12.77
C ASP A 330 13.36 -6.59 11.29
N VAL A 331 13.00 -7.70 10.63
CA VAL A 331 12.50 -7.70 9.24
C VAL A 331 11.18 -6.94 9.11
N MET A 332 10.27 -7.07 10.09
CA MET A 332 8.98 -6.34 10.09
C MET A 332 9.17 -4.84 10.27
N VAL A 333 10.12 -4.41 11.09
CA VAL A 333 10.42 -2.98 11.27
C VAL A 333 11.09 -2.40 10.03
N GLU A 334 12.01 -3.13 9.39
CA GLU A 334 12.59 -2.68 8.12
C GLU A 334 11.54 -2.66 6.99
N GLU A 335 10.50 -3.50 7.01
CA GLU A 335 9.33 -3.35 6.13
C GLU A 335 8.60 -2.02 6.36
N LEU A 336 8.32 -1.69 7.61
CA LEU A 336 7.65 -0.43 7.95
C LEU A 336 8.50 0.78 7.52
N VAL A 337 9.82 0.72 7.73
CA VAL A 337 10.76 1.76 7.27
C VAL A 337 10.73 1.86 5.74
N ALA A 338 10.82 0.73 5.06
CA ALA A 338 10.72 0.64 3.61
C ALA A 338 9.42 1.26 3.07
N TRP A 339 8.30 0.98 3.74
CA TRP A 339 7.00 1.55 3.40
C TRP A 339 6.96 3.07 3.64
N LEU A 340 7.60 3.56 4.71
CA LEU A 340 7.70 5.00 4.99
C LEU A 340 8.57 5.71 3.96
N GLU A 341 9.70 5.15 3.54
CA GLU A 341 10.55 5.71 2.48
C GLU A 341 9.77 5.93 1.19
N ILE A 342 9.02 4.91 0.77
CA ILE A 342 8.12 4.94 -0.38
C ILE A 342 7.07 6.03 -0.18
N THR A 343 6.37 6.01 0.95
CA THR A 343 5.23 6.91 1.20
C THR A 343 5.65 8.38 1.43
N ASP A 344 6.84 8.63 1.99
CA ASP A 344 7.39 9.97 2.20
C ASP A 344 7.92 10.58 0.88
N HIS A 345 8.65 9.81 0.06
CA HIS A 345 9.17 10.28 -1.24
C HIS A 345 8.09 10.40 -2.33
N GLU A 346 6.96 9.71 -2.18
CA GLU A 346 5.88 9.68 -3.19
C GLU A 346 4.78 10.73 -2.92
N THR A 347 5.09 11.80 -2.20
CA THR A 347 4.26 12.99 -2.34
C THR A 347 4.38 13.52 -3.75
N ILE A 348 3.27 13.92 -4.37
CA ILE A 348 3.33 14.89 -5.48
C ILE A 348 3.90 16.17 -4.85
N GLU A 349 5.22 16.35 -4.90
CA GLU A 349 5.90 17.44 -4.19
C GLU A 349 5.53 18.80 -4.80
N LEU A 350 4.55 19.47 -4.19
CA LEU A 350 4.59 20.90 -3.96
C LEU A 350 4.85 21.08 -2.46
N SER A 351 6.05 20.72 -2.00
CA SER A 351 6.50 21.16 -0.68
C SER A 351 7.03 22.58 -0.85
N PRO A 352 6.43 23.61 -0.22
CA PRO A 352 7.21 24.79 0.08
C PRO A 352 8.24 24.32 1.11
N VAL A 353 9.52 24.43 0.76
CA VAL A 353 10.61 24.40 1.74
C VAL A 353 10.33 25.43 2.83
#